data_AF-A0A066UM80-F1
#
_entry.id   AF-A0A066UM80-F1
#
_cell.length_a   1.000
_cell.length_b   1.000
_cell.length_c   1.000
_cell.angle_alpha   90.00
_cell.angle_beta   90.00
_cell.angle_gamma   90.00
#
_symmetry.space_group_name_H-M   'P 1'
#
loop_
_entity.id
_entity.type
_entity.pdbx_description
1 polymer ?
#
loop_
_entity_poly.entity_id
_entity_poly.type
_entity_poly.pdbx_seq_one_letter_code
_entity_poly.pdbx_strand_id
1 'polypeptide(L)'
;MIIVLYLVLTALMMWLKYILFDRSVPGGIAPMSILYVLAAGAAIGLGYGAWNFGILKANATAMVVASYFTPVLSSVIAAILLGVSLSSSFWLGVALVSGGSLVCYLTISNLIRLKK
;
A
#
# COMPACT_ATOMS: atom_id res chain seq x y z
N MET A 1 -14.67 -6.54 7.23
CA MET A 1 -14.60 -7.93 7.76
C MET A 1 -13.47 -8.74 7.12
N ILE A 2 -13.29 -8.72 5.79
CA ILE A 2 -12.24 -9.50 5.09
C ILE A 2 -10.81 -9.19 5.57
N ILE A 3 -10.52 -7.93 5.91
CA ILE A 3 -9.15 -7.50 6.24
C ILE A 3 -8.67 -8.02 7.59
N VAL A 4 -9.57 -8.07 8.58
CA VAL A 4 -9.26 -8.60 9.91
C VAL A 4 -8.96 -10.09 9.79
N LEU A 5 -9.76 -10.81 9.00
CA LEU A 5 -9.52 -12.22 8.70
C LEU A 5 -8.17 -12.43 8.00
N TYR A 6 -7.83 -11.59 7.01
CA TYR A 6 -6.54 -11.64 6.33
C TYR A 6 -5.37 -11.45 7.30
N LEU A 7 -5.45 -10.46 8.20
CA LEU A 7 -4.39 -10.21 9.18
C LEU A 7 -4.25 -11.36 10.18
N VAL A 8 -5.37 -11.91 10.67
CA VAL A 8 -5.36 -13.07 11.57
C VAL A 8 -4.77 -14.29 10.88
N LEU A 9 -5.19 -14.59 9.64
CA LEU A 9 -4.62 -15.69 8.86
C LEU A 9 -3.12 -15.47 8.59
N THR A 10 -2.70 -14.25 8.27
CA THR A 10 -1.28 -13.93 8.05
C THR A 10 -0.45 -14.17 9.32
N ALA A 11 -0.96 -13.74 10.47
CA ALA A 11 -0.32 -13.97 11.77
C ALA A 11 -0.23 -15.48 12.08
N LEU A 12 -1.31 -16.23 11.83
CA LEU A 12 -1.32 -17.70 11.99
C LEU A 12 -0.31 -18.38 11.06
N MET A 13 -0.21 -17.94 9.80
CA MET A 13 0.77 -18.48 8.85
C MET A 13 2.21 -18.17 9.26
N MET A 14 2.47 -16.98 9.82
CA MET A 14 3.79 -16.63 10.36
C MET A 14 4.18 -17.52 11.55
N TRP A 15 3.25 -17.76 12.49
CA TRP A 15 3.46 -18.70 13.61
C TRP A 15 3.64 -20.14 13.13
N LEU A 16 2.85 -20.57 12.15
CA LEU A 16 2.94 -21.92 11.60
C LEU A 16 4.28 -22.12 10.87
N LYS A 17 4.72 -21.15 10.06
CA LYS A 17 6.04 -21.15 9.41
C LYS A 17 7.15 -21.29 10.45
N TYR A 18 7.08 -20.51 11.53
CA TYR A 18 8.06 -20.55 12.61
C TYR A 18 8.14 -21.93 13.27
N ILE A 19 7.00 -22.54 13.61
CA ILE A 19 6.97 -23.86 14.28
C ILE A 19 7.48 -24.98 13.36
N LEU A 20 7.12 -24.95 12.07
CA LEU A 20 7.38 -26.04 11.13
C LEU A 20 8.75 -25.98 10.46
N PHE A 21 9.25 -24.79 10.14
CA PHE A 21 10.42 -24.63 9.24
C PHE A 21 11.61 -23.92 9.88
N ASP A 22 11.38 -23.02 10.84
CA ASP A 22 12.40 -22.07 11.30
C ASP A 22 12.47 -22.01 12.83
N ARG A 23 13.07 -23.03 13.44
CA ARG A 23 13.36 -23.06 14.89
C ARG A 23 14.63 -22.31 15.29
N SER A 24 15.21 -21.51 14.38
CA SER A 24 16.29 -20.60 14.72
C SER A 24 15.73 -19.49 15.61
N VAL A 25 15.62 -19.76 16.91
CA VAL A 25 15.41 -18.75 17.94
C VAL A 25 16.59 -17.79 17.83
N PRO A 26 16.40 -16.52 17.44
CA PRO A 26 17.46 -15.54 17.60
C PRO A 26 17.83 -15.53 19.09
N GLY A 27 19.12 -15.55 19.43
CA GLY A 27 19.62 -15.70 20.82
C GLY A 27 19.13 -14.65 21.84
N GLY A 28 18.21 -13.78 21.45
CA GLY A 28 17.41 -12.89 22.27
C GLY A 28 16.45 -12.10 21.37
N ILE A 29 15.37 -11.57 21.96
CA ILE A 29 14.51 -10.60 21.27
C ILE A 29 15.25 -9.27 21.28
N ALA A 30 15.78 -8.84 20.12
CA ALA A 30 16.38 -7.52 20.00
C ALA A 30 15.31 -6.42 20.19
N PRO A 31 15.58 -5.37 21.00
CA PRO A 31 14.63 -4.27 21.21
C PRO A 31 14.17 -3.60 19.90
N MET A 32 15.05 -3.54 18.90
CA MET A 32 14.73 -3.02 17.56
C MET A 32 13.67 -3.85 16.84
N SER A 33 13.67 -5.17 17.01
CA SER A 33 12.66 -6.05 16.38
C SER A 33 11.26 -5.78 16.93
N ILE A 34 11.15 -5.50 18.23
CA ILE A 34 9.88 -5.10 18.87
C ILE A 34 9.40 -3.77 18.27
N LEU A 35 10.31 -2.80 18.14
CA LEU A 35 9.99 -1.51 17.56
C LEU A 35 9.51 -1.63 16.11
N TYR A 36 10.14 -2.47 15.28
CA TYR A 36 9.69 -2.70 13.90
C TYR A 36 8.29 -3.29 13.83
N VAL A 37 7.97 -4.28 14.68
CA VAL A 37 6.63 -4.88 14.72
C VAL A 37 5.59 -3.87 15.18
N LEU A 38 5.89 -3.06 16.20
CA LEU A 38 4.99 -2.00 16.67
C LEU A 38 4.78 -0.92 15.61
N ALA A 39 5.86 -0.47 14.96
CA ALA A 39 5.79 0.52 13.89
C ALA A 39 4.99 0.01 12.69
N ALA A 40 5.21 -1.24 12.27
CA ALA A 40 4.44 -1.88 11.20
C ALA A 40 2.96 -2.03 11.57
N GLY A 41 2.66 -2.46 12.80
CA GLY A 41 1.30 -2.55 13.32
C GLY A 41 0.59 -1.20 13.36
N ALA A 42 1.28 -0.16 13.84
CA ALA A 42 0.76 1.21 13.87
C ALA A 42 0.52 1.76 12.46
N ALA A 43 1.45 1.55 11.52
CA ALA A 43 1.30 1.97 10.13
C ALA A 43 0.09 1.33 9.46
N ILE A 44 -0.11 0.02 9.66
CA ILE A 44 -1.28 -0.70 9.14
C ILE A 44 -2.58 -0.19 9.81
N GLY A 45 -2.60 -0.10 11.14
CA GLY A 45 -3.79 0.32 11.90
C GLY A 45 -4.22 1.75 11.59
N LEU A 46 -3.28 2.69 11.59
CA LEU A 46 -3.53 4.09 11.24
C LEU A 46 -3.89 4.25 9.77
N GLY A 47 -3.26 3.49 8.87
CA GLY A 47 -3.59 3.47 7.45
C GLY A 47 -5.05 3.09 7.21
N TYR A 48 -5.54 2.04 7.87
CA TYR A 48 -6.96 1.65 7.79
C TYR A 48 -7.89 2.67 8.45
N GLY A 49 -7.48 3.29 9.56
CA GLY A 49 -8.22 4.38 10.19
C GLY A 49 -8.40 5.58 9.25
N ALA A 50 -7.30 6.01 8.60
CA ALA A 50 -7.31 7.10 7.63
C ALA A 50 -8.14 6.75 6.38
N TRP A 51 -8.06 5.51 5.90
CA TRP A 51 -8.88 5.01 4.81
C TRP A 51 -10.37 5.06 5.15
N ASN A 52 -10.76 4.60 6.34
CA ASN A 52 -12.15 4.62 6.80
C ASN A 52 -12.67 6.06 6.97
N PHE A 53 -11.85 6.95 7.52
CA PHE A 53 -12.18 8.39 7.58
C PHE A 53 -12.34 9.00 6.19
N GLY A 54 -11.46 8.65 5.25
CA GLY A 54 -11.52 9.09 3.86
C GLY A 54 -12.82 8.69 3.16
N ILE A 55 -13.28 7.44 3.34
CA ILE A 55 -14.56 6.99 2.76
C ILE A 55 -15.74 7.76 3.34
N LEU A 56 -15.73 7.99 4.67
CA LEU A 56 -16.88 8.57 5.37
C LEU A 56 -16.99 10.09 5.22
N LYS A 57 -15.86 10.80 5.08
CA LYS A 57 -15.84 12.27 5.09
C LYS A 57 -15.29 12.92 3.82
N ALA A 58 -14.54 12.21 2.97
CA ALA A 58 -13.92 12.81 1.78
C ALA A 58 -14.73 12.55 0.50
N ASN A 59 -14.43 13.32 -0.54
CA ASN A 59 -14.93 13.04 -1.88
C ASN A 59 -14.33 11.72 -2.39
N ALA A 60 -15.18 10.72 -2.63
CA ALA A 60 -14.77 9.39 -3.10
C ALA A 60 -13.85 9.45 -4.32
N THR A 61 -14.06 10.42 -5.23
CA THR A 61 -13.19 10.61 -6.40
C THR A 61 -11.77 11.04 -6.01
N ALA A 62 -11.62 11.95 -5.04
CA ALA A 62 -10.32 12.40 -4.56
C ALA A 62 -9.55 11.26 -3.87
N MET A 63 -10.26 10.41 -3.12
CA MET A 63 -9.69 9.23 -2.47
C MET A 63 -9.17 8.19 -3.48
N VAL A 64 -9.92 7.95 -4.55
CA VAL A 64 -9.51 7.04 -5.64
C VAL A 64 -8.27 7.59 -6.35
N VAL A 65 -8.26 8.89 -6.67
CA VAL A 65 -7.10 9.54 -7.32
C VAL A 65 -5.86 9.47 -6.41
N ALA A 66 -6.01 9.74 -5.11
CA ALA A 66 -4.92 9.60 -4.15
C ALA A 66 -4.38 8.17 -4.10
N SER A 67 -5.24 7.16 -4.18
CA SER A 67 -4.85 5.75 -4.18
C SER A 67 -4.03 5.36 -5.41
N TYR A 68 -4.21 6.02 -6.56
CA TYR A 68 -3.39 5.78 -7.76
C TYR A 68 -1.93 6.23 -7.63
N PHE A 69 -1.59 7.04 -6.62
CA PHE A 69 -0.20 7.38 -6.31
C PHE A 69 0.53 6.30 -5.52
N THR A 70 -0.18 5.31 -4.96
CA THR A 70 0.42 4.21 -4.18
C THR A 70 1.61 3.52 -4.88
N PRO A 71 1.52 3.09 -6.15
CA PRO A 71 2.66 2.46 -6.84
C PRO A 71 3.86 3.40 -7.01
N VAL A 72 3.62 4.71 -7.20
CA VAL A 72 4.68 5.72 -7.33
C VAL A 72 5.37 5.92 -5.99
N LEU A 73 4.61 6.13 -4.92
CA LEU A 73 5.13 6.29 -3.57
C LEU A 73 5.89 5.03 -3.11
N SER A 74 5.35 3.84 -3.39
CA SER A 74 5.99 2.56 -3.10
C SER A 74 7.36 2.45 -3.77
N SER A 75 7.45 2.81 -5.04
CA SER A 75 8.71 2.79 -5.80
C SER A 75 9.73 3.79 -5.27
N VAL A 76 9.28 5.00 -4.90
CA VAL A 76 10.16 6.04 -4.31
C VAL A 76 10.69 5.61 -2.95
N ILE A 77 9.83 5.08 -2.08
CA ILE A 77 10.24 4.58 -0.76
C ILE A 77 11.22 3.41 -0.90
N ALA A 78 10.95 2.48 -1.82
CA ALA A 78 11.84 1.36 -2.11
C ALA A 78 13.22 1.84 -2.60
N ALA A 79 13.25 2.85 -3.47
CA ALA A 79 14.48 3.44 -3.97
C ALA A 79 15.32 4.11 -2.86
N ILE A 80 14.65 4.85 -1.95
CA ILE A 80 15.30 5.44 -0.76
C ILE A 80 15.86 4.33 0.14
N LEU A 81 15.09 3.27 0.42
CA LEU A 81 15.51 2.14 1.26
C LEU A 81 16.69 1.37 0.66
N LEU A 82 16.71 1.19 -0.65
CA LEU A 82 17.76 0.45 -1.37
C LEU A 82 18.96 1.34 -1.74
N GLY A 83 18.90 2.66 -1.49
CA GLY A 83 19.95 3.61 -1.86
C GLY A 83 20.17 3.73 -3.37
N VAL A 84 19.16 3.43 -4.18
CA VAL A 84 19.23 3.47 -5.65
C VAL A 84 18.48 4.67 -6.18
N SER A 85 19.02 5.30 -7.23
CA SER A 85 18.32 6.40 -7.91
C SER A 85 17.28 5.84 -8.89
N LEU A 86 16.08 6.42 -8.92
CA LEU A 86 15.11 6.12 -9.96
C LEU A 86 15.58 6.70 -11.30
N SER A 87 15.57 5.88 -12.35
CA SER A 87 16.02 6.28 -13.69
C SER A 87 15.04 7.25 -14.36
N SER A 88 15.50 8.00 -15.36
CA SER A 88 14.63 8.85 -16.18
C SER A 88 13.51 8.07 -16.87
N SER A 89 13.76 6.80 -17.24
CA SER A 89 12.77 5.90 -17.82
C SER A 89 11.64 5.56 -16.85
N PHE A 90 11.92 5.46 -15.55
CA PHE A 90 10.89 5.27 -14.52
C PHE A 90 9.91 6.45 -14.51
N TRP A 91 10.42 7.69 -14.50
CA TRP A 91 9.59 8.89 -14.48
C TRP A 91 8.76 9.05 -15.75
N LEU A 92 9.31 8.68 -16.91
CA LEU A 92 8.56 8.56 -18.16
C LEU A 92 7.43 7.54 -18.05
N GLY A 93 7.70 6.35 -17.49
CA GLY A 93 6.68 5.34 -17.23
C GLY A 93 5.56 5.84 -16.31
N VAL A 94 5.91 6.52 -15.21
CA VAL A 94 4.93 7.15 -14.30
C VAL A 94 4.06 8.15 -15.06
N ALA A 95 4.66 9.06 -15.82
CA ALA A 95 3.93 10.07 -16.59
C ALA A 95 2.97 9.42 -17.62
N LEU A 96 3.42 8.36 -18.30
CA LEU A 96 2.65 7.68 -19.34
C LEU A 96 1.45 6.91 -18.74
N VAL A 97 1.65 6.24 -17.60
CA VAL A 97 0.58 5.52 -16.87
C VAL A 97 -0.41 6.50 -16.25
N SER A 98 0.07 7.58 -15.61
CA SER A 98 -0.81 8.63 -15.07
C SER A 98 -1.61 9.32 -16.16
N GLY A 99 -0.98 9.65 -17.30
CA GLY A 99 -1.65 10.20 -18.47
C GLY A 99 -2.72 9.25 -19.03
N GLY A 100 -2.39 7.97 -19.22
CA GLY A 100 -3.33 6.95 -19.69
C GLY A 100 -4.54 6.77 -18.77
N SER A 101 -4.32 6.80 -17.45
CA SER A 101 -5.39 6.73 -16.44
C SER A 101 -6.34 7.93 -16.54
N LEU A 102 -5.80 9.15 -16.71
CA LEU A 102 -6.59 10.37 -16.90
C LEU A 102 -7.41 10.34 -18.20
N VAL A 103 -6.83 9.90 -19.32
CA VAL A 103 -7.55 9.74 -20.59
C VAL A 103 -8.69 8.73 -20.46
N CYS A 104 -8.45 7.60 -19.79
CA CYS A 104 -9.49 6.59 -19.54
C CYS A 104 -10.61 7.17 -18.66
N TYR A 105 -10.27 7.90 -17.60
CA TYR A 105 -11.24 8.59 -16.74
C TYR A 105 -12.09 9.60 -17.53
N LEU A 106 -11.46 10.45 -18.35
CA LEU A 106 -12.16 11.42 -19.19
C LEU A 106 -13.10 10.70 -20.17
N THR A 107 -12.66 9.60 -20.78
CA THR A 107 -13.47 8.82 -21.72
C THR A 107 -14.70 8.22 -21.04
N ILE A 108 -14.51 7.56 -19.89
CA ILE A 108 -15.62 7.02 -19.08
C ILE A 108 -16.60 8.13 -18.68
N SER A 109 -16.08 9.28 -18.23
CA SER A 109 -16.91 10.39 -17.76
C SER A 109 -17.75 11.01 -18.88
N ASN A 110 -17.19 11.15 -20.09
CA ASN A 110 -17.89 11.66 -21.26
C ASN A 110 -18.93 10.66 -21.77
N LEU A 111 -18.63 9.35 -21.76
CA LEU A 111 -19.57 8.30 -22.15
C LEU A 111 -20.83 8.32 -21.26
N ILE A 112 -20.65 8.48 -19.94
CA ILE A 112 -21.77 8.54 -18.99
C ILE A 112 -22.62 9.80 -19.21
N ARG A 113 -22.01 10.94 -19.56
CA ARG A 113 -22.73 12.18 -19.87
C ARG A 113 -23.57 12.09 -21.14
N LEU A 114 -23.09 11.38 -22.16
CA LEU A 114 -23.81 11.20 -23.43
C LEU A 114 -25.00 10.23 -23.33
N LYS A 115 -25.00 9.36 -22.31
CA LYS A 115 -26.08 8.37 -22.08
C LYS A 115 -27.20 8.90 -21.18
N LYS A 116 -27.12 10.15 -20.72
CA LYS A 116 -28.07 10.82 -19.85
C LYS A 116 -28.80 11.91 -20.63
#